data_AF-A0A1N7CSP7-F1
#
_entry.id   AF-A0A1N7CSP7-F1
#
_cell.length_a   1.000
_cell.length_b   1.000
_cell.length_c   1.000
_cell.angle_alpha   90.00
_cell.angle_beta   90.00
_cell.angle_gamma   90.00
#
_symmetry.space_group_name_H-M   'P 1'
#
loop_
_entity.id
_entity.type
_entity.pdbx_description
1 polymer ?
#
loop_
_entity_poly.entity_id
_entity_poly.type
_entity_poly.pdbx_seq_one_letter_code
_entity_poly.pdbx_strand_id
1 'polypeptide(L)'
;MMRPVGKEYLLTLACLLWGAALLGYALGLRMFLVPAVGALVTFSGYLMKRLIMFGRDKPQSQQTAPAPVAMPMTESGLTVIAAGATFTGNIQLTGSLQVFGKVMGNIEVADGRVHLMQGGVVEGEVKAPHLIVDGVLEGVGEAAMVEILSHGRLQGTCRSSALSIEKGGIFLGQSQQLDSPLPASVTRLPEGKSREPSNTEAREA
;
A
#
# COMPACT_ATOMS: atom_id res chain seq x y z
N MET A 1 29.76 30.73 -3.43
CA MET A 1 30.23 29.45 -4.03
C MET A 1 31.59 29.10 -3.41
N MET A 2 31.61 28.34 -2.31
CA MET A 2 32.83 27.79 -1.72
C MET A 2 32.77 26.27 -1.90
N ARG A 3 33.74 25.69 -2.62
CA ARG A 3 33.84 24.23 -2.81
C ARG A 3 34.43 23.61 -1.54
N PRO A 4 33.95 22.44 -1.08
CA PRO A 4 34.47 21.79 0.13
C PRO A 4 35.85 21.20 -0.14
N VAL A 5 36.90 21.95 0.22
CA VAL A 5 38.32 21.59 0.06
C VAL A 5 38.77 20.64 1.19
N GLY A 6 38.08 19.52 1.41
CA GLY A 6 38.39 18.61 2.54
C GLY A 6 39.08 17.32 2.15
N LYS A 7 38.73 16.76 0.98
CA LYS A 7 39.16 15.42 0.55
C LYS A 7 40.52 15.43 -0.17
N GLU A 8 40.80 16.51 -0.90
CA GLU A 8 42.06 16.73 -1.63
C GLU A 8 43.28 16.77 -0.69
N TYR A 9 43.14 17.41 0.49
CA TYR A 9 44.20 17.49 1.51
C TYR A 9 44.56 16.13 2.10
N LEU A 10 43.59 15.22 2.20
CA LEU A 10 43.79 13.90 2.79
C LEU A 10 44.61 13.00 1.84
N LEU A 11 44.39 13.15 0.53
CA LEU A 11 45.19 12.51 -0.51
C LEU A 11 46.60 13.11 -0.61
N THR A 12 46.75 14.43 -0.50
CA THR A 12 48.09 15.07 -0.50
C THR A 12 48.89 14.73 0.75
N LEU A 13 48.26 14.66 1.93
CA LEU A 13 48.90 14.19 3.16
C LEU A 13 49.32 12.73 3.06
N ALA A 14 48.46 11.85 2.53
CA ALA A 14 48.80 10.44 2.31
C ALA A 14 49.98 10.27 1.34
N CYS A 15 50.00 11.07 0.26
CA CYS A 15 51.08 11.05 -0.73
C CYS A 15 52.40 11.59 -0.16
N LEU A 16 52.36 12.67 0.63
CA LEU A 16 53.54 13.20 1.33
C LEU A 16 54.08 12.20 2.36
N LEU A 17 53.20 11.52 3.10
CA LEU A 17 53.58 10.53 4.10
C LEU A 17 54.29 9.33 3.45
N TRP A 18 53.78 8.86 2.31
CA TRP A 18 54.41 7.80 1.51
C TRP A 18 55.76 8.25 0.92
N GLY A 19 55.83 9.47 0.38
CA GLY A 19 57.06 10.02 -0.18
C GLY A 19 58.16 10.19 0.87
N ALA A 20 57.81 10.71 2.05
CA ALA A 20 58.75 10.85 3.16
C ALA A 20 59.26 9.49 3.68
N ALA A 21 58.39 8.47 3.71
CA ALA A 21 58.78 7.10 4.06
C ALA A 21 59.74 6.48 3.04
N LEU A 22 59.50 6.71 1.74
CA LEU A 22 60.33 6.17 0.65
C LEU A 22 61.69 6.91 0.55
N LEU A 23 61.71 8.22 0.81
CA LEU A 23 62.92 9.02 0.91
C LEU A 23 63.77 8.62 2.14
N GLY A 24 63.12 8.38 3.28
CA GLY A 24 63.79 7.87 4.49
C GLY A 24 64.37 6.46 4.29
N TYR A 25 63.69 5.61 3.51
CA TYR A 25 64.21 4.30 3.11
C TYR A 25 65.44 4.41 2.19
N ALA A 26 65.42 5.33 1.22
CA ALA A 26 66.54 5.55 0.29
C ALA A 26 67.80 6.11 0.97
N LEU A 27 67.65 6.86 2.07
CA LEU A 27 68.76 7.45 2.83
C LEU A 27 69.42 6.49 3.85
N GLY A 28 68.94 5.25 3.98
CA GLY A 28 69.63 4.18 4.71
C GLY A 28 69.75 4.37 6.23
N LEU A 29 68.92 5.20 6.85
CA LEU A 29 69.01 5.50 8.29
C LEU A 29 68.31 4.43 9.14
N ARG A 30 69.03 3.89 10.13
CA ARG A 30 68.63 2.81 11.06
C ARG A 30 67.53 3.19 12.08
N MET A 31 66.58 4.07 11.73
CA MET A 31 65.41 4.44 12.53
C MET A 31 64.10 4.04 11.83
N PHE A 32 63.87 2.74 11.67
CA PHE A 32 62.68 2.20 11.00
C PHE A 32 61.49 1.95 11.95
N LEU A 33 61.70 2.02 13.27
CA LEU A 33 60.71 1.61 14.26
C LEU A 33 59.61 2.65 14.51
N VAL A 34 59.95 3.93 14.49
CA VAL A 34 59.02 5.04 14.81
C VAL A 34 57.92 5.23 13.74
N PRO A 35 58.21 5.23 12.42
CA PRO A 35 57.16 5.40 11.40
C PRO A 35 56.29 4.15 11.25
N ALA A 36 56.84 2.95 11.47
CA ALA A 36 56.10 1.69 11.39
C ALA A 36 55.02 1.58 12.49
N VAL A 37 55.33 2.03 13.71
CA VAL A 37 54.36 2.07 14.82
C VAL A 37 53.26 3.11 14.55
N GLY A 38 53.60 4.27 13.99
CA GLY A 38 52.62 5.28 13.59
C GLY A 38 51.64 4.78 12.52
N ALA A 39 52.14 4.03 11.53
CA ALA A 39 51.31 3.39 10.50
C ALA A 39 50.40 2.31 11.11
N LEU A 40 50.90 1.51 12.06
CA LEU A 40 50.12 0.45 12.70
C LEU A 40 48.98 1.00 13.58
N VAL A 41 49.22 2.10 14.32
CA VAL A 41 48.21 2.74 15.18
C VAL A 41 47.11 3.40 14.35
N THR A 42 47.46 4.09 13.27
CA THR A 42 46.49 4.70 12.35
C THR A 42 45.70 3.66 11.55
N PHE A 43 46.37 2.58 11.12
CA PHE A 43 45.72 1.45 10.44
C PHE A 43 44.81 0.65 11.37
N SER A 44 45.22 0.40 12.61
CA SER A 44 44.41 -0.29 13.64
C SER A 44 43.16 0.53 14.00
N GLY A 45 43.32 1.85 14.19
CA GLY A 45 42.18 2.76 14.41
C GLY A 45 41.22 2.83 13.22
N TYR A 46 41.74 2.77 11.99
CA TYR A 46 40.93 2.72 10.77
C TYR A 46 40.18 1.38 10.62
N LEU A 47 40.82 0.26 10.98
CA LEU A 47 40.22 -1.08 10.88
C LEU A 47 39.09 -1.29 11.90
N MET A 48 39.25 -0.77 13.12
CA MET A 48 38.19 -0.76 14.15
C MET A 48 36.96 0.04 13.70
N LYS A 49 37.16 1.20 13.07
CA LYS A 49 36.06 2.03 12.55
C LYS A 49 35.35 1.37 11.36
N ARG A 50 36.09 0.57 10.58
CA ARG A 50 35.58 -0.12 9.38
C ARG A 50 34.84 -1.42 9.70
N LEU A 51 35.21 -2.15 10.76
CA LEU A 51 34.51 -3.37 11.17
C LEU A 51 33.23 -3.13 11.98
N ILE A 52 33.08 -1.99 12.64
CA ILE A 52 31.85 -1.64 13.40
C ILE A 52 30.76 -1.04 12.48
N MET A 53 31.09 -0.62 11.25
CA MET A 53 30.16 0.03 10.31
C MET A 53 29.38 -0.91 9.38
N PHE A 54 29.56 -2.24 9.47
CA PHE A 54 28.92 -3.21 8.58
C PHE A 54 27.75 -3.97 9.25
N GLY A 55 26.88 -3.24 9.94
CA GLY A 55 25.70 -3.78 10.61
C GLY A 55 24.41 -3.09 10.17
N ARG A 56 23.70 -3.73 9.23
CA ARG A 56 22.32 -3.45 8.75
C ARG A 56 22.13 -2.23 7.85
N ASP A 57 22.25 -2.45 6.54
CA ASP A 57 21.52 -1.67 5.54
C ASP A 57 20.01 -1.89 5.71
N LYS A 58 19.31 -0.88 6.24
CA LYS A 58 17.91 -0.66 5.86
C LYS A 58 17.95 0.17 4.57
N PRO A 59 17.20 -0.17 3.50
CA PRO A 59 16.98 0.77 2.41
C PRO A 59 16.14 1.92 2.96
N GLN A 60 16.83 3.00 3.34
CA GLN A 60 16.21 4.26 3.73
C GLN A 60 16.19 5.15 2.49
N SER A 61 15.01 5.24 1.88
CA SER A 61 14.69 6.22 0.84
C SER A 61 15.08 7.62 1.31
N GLN A 62 15.84 8.32 0.47
CA GLN A 62 16.32 9.69 0.68
C GLN A 62 15.16 10.69 0.62
N GLN A 63 15.07 11.57 1.62
CA GLN A 63 14.64 12.96 1.39
C GLN A 63 15.38 13.91 2.35
N THR A 64 15.81 15.04 1.81
CA THR A 64 16.86 15.93 2.32
C THR A 64 16.26 17.17 3.02
N ALA A 65 16.50 17.31 4.34
CA ALA A 65 16.66 18.54 5.17
C ALA A 65 15.51 19.61 5.28
N PRO A 66 15.49 20.51 6.32
CA PRO A 66 14.49 20.47 7.40
C PRO A 66 13.65 21.75 7.63
N ALA A 67 12.40 21.58 8.13
CA ALA A 67 11.55 22.45 8.98
C ALA A 67 10.06 22.41 8.56
N PRO A 68 9.07 22.66 9.45
CA PRO A 68 8.82 22.11 10.78
C PRO A 68 7.43 21.40 10.85
N VAL A 69 7.22 20.54 11.86
CA VAL A 69 5.94 19.91 12.27
C VAL A 69 5.14 19.15 11.19
N ALA A 70 5.52 17.88 10.95
CA ALA A 70 4.55 16.89 10.50
C ALA A 70 4.09 16.08 11.72
N MET A 71 2.81 16.24 12.08
CA MET A 71 2.08 15.30 12.93
C MET A 71 2.25 13.89 12.35
N PRO A 72 2.19 12.80 13.14
CA PRO A 72 2.15 11.46 12.57
C PRO A 72 0.83 11.33 11.81
N MET A 73 0.83 11.68 10.52
CA MET A 73 -0.21 11.27 9.61
C MET A 73 -0.03 9.76 9.51
N THR A 74 -0.94 9.03 10.16
CA THR A 74 -1.12 7.60 9.98
C THR A 74 -1.18 7.33 8.48
N GLU A 75 -0.06 6.93 7.87
CA GLU A 75 -0.08 6.42 6.50
C GLU A 75 -1.02 5.21 6.53
N SER A 76 -2.23 5.39 5.98
CA SER A 76 -3.20 4.32 5.85
C SER A 76 -2.60 3.26 4.92
N GLY A 77 -1.99 2.25 5.53
CA GLY A 77 -1.27 1.21 4.82
C GLY A 77 -2.18 0.45 3.85
N LEU A 78 -1.63 0.09 2.69
CA LEU A 78 -2.26 -0.86 1.79
C LEU A 78 -1.83 -2.27 2.20
N THR A 79 -2.81 -3.10 2.58
CA THR A 79 -2.58 -4.52 2.84
C THR A 79 -2.94 -5.32 1.59
N VAL A 80 -2.07 -6.25 1.18
CA VAL A 80 -2.28 -7.08 0.00
C VAL A 80 -2.15 -8.56 0.38
N ILE A 81 -3.20 -9.34 0.11
CA ILE A 81 -3.19 -10.80 0.25
C ILE A 81 -2.85 -11.39 -1.12
N ALA A 82 -1.67 -11.99 -1.25
CA ALA A 82 -1.16 -12.51 -2.51
C ALA A 82 -1.97 -13.71 -3.05
N ALA A 83 -1.96 -13.88 -4.38
CA ALA A 83 -2.50 -15.07 -5.04
C ALA A 83 -1.69 -16.30 -4.59
N GLY A 84 -2.33 -17.20 -3.83
CA GLY A 84 -1.67 -18.36 -3.20
C GLY A 84 -1.61 -18.30 -1.67
N ALA A 85 -1.90 -17.14 -1.06
CA ALA A 85 -2.16 -17.07 0.36
C ALA A 85 -3.59 -17.55 0.65
N THR A 86 -3.73 -18.44 1.64
CA THR A 86 -5.04 -18.81 2.22
C THR A 86 -5.07 -18.31 3.65
N PHE A 87 -5.97 -17.38 3.93
CA PHE A 87 -6.19 -16.87 5.28
C PHE A 87 -7.42 -17.52 5.89
N THR A 88 -7.34 -17.89 7.17
CA THR A 88 -8.48 -18.42 7.92
C THR A 88 -8.54 -17.75 9.29
N GLY A 89 -9.62 -17.02 9.59
CA GLY A 89 -9.80 -16.34 10.86
C GLY A 89 -10.50 -14.98 10.74
N ASN A 90 -10.23 -14.09 11.70
CA ASN A 90 -10.72 -12.71 11.70
C ASN A 90 -9.59 -11.75 11.31
N ILE A 91 -9.87 -10.84 10.38
CA ILE A 91 -8.97 -9.77 9.96
C ILE A 91 -9.57 -8.45 10.39
N GLN A 92 -8.84 -7.70 11.20
CA GLN A 92 -9.15 -6.31 11.53
C GLN A 92 -8.03 -5.43 11.02
N LEU A 93 -8.37 -4.47 10.16
CA LEU A 93 -7.40 -3.54 9.61
C LEU A 93 -7.96 -2.13 9.48
N THR A 94 -7.06 -1.16 9.53
CA THR A 94 -7.35 0.25 9.27
C THR A 94 -6.57 0.63 8.02
N GLY A 95 -7.25 0.85 6.90
CA GLY A 95 -6.63 1.12 5.60
C GLY A 95 -7.30 0.36 4.45
N SER A 96 -6.61 0.34 3.30
CA SER A 96 -7.12 -0.39 2.13
C SER A 96 -6.65 -1.84 2.14
N LEU A 97 -7.55 -2.77 1.78
CA LEU A 97 -7.25 -4.19 1.63
C LEU A 97 -7.45 -4.62 0.17
N GLN A 98 -6.45 -5.28 -0.40
CA GLN A 98 -6.55 -5.97 -1.69
C GLN A 98 -6.41 -7.48 -1.49
N VAL A 99 -7.32 -8.25 -2.07
CA VAL A 99 -7.34 -9.71 -1.93
C VAL A 99 -7.19 -10.37 -3.30
N PHE A 100 -6.05 -11.01 -3.54
CA PHE A 100 -5.78 -11.86 -4.71
C PHE A 100 -5.87 -13.36 -4.38
N GLY A 101 -5.83 -13.73 -3.10
CA GLY A 101 -5.84 -15.12 -2.61
C GLY A 101 -7.21 -15.59 -2.11
N LYS A 102 -7.19 -16.60 -1.25
CA LYS A 102 -8.39 -17.12 -0.58
C LYS A 102 -8.48 -16.60 0.86
N VAL A 103 -9.63 -16.07 1.26
CA VAL A 103 -9.89 -15.65 2.63
C VAL A 103 -11.15 -16.34 3.15
N MET A 104 -11.03 -17.00 4.29
CA MET A 104 -12.12 -17.70 4.96
C MET A 104 -12.32 -17.12 6.35
N GLY A 105 -13.41 -16.40 6.56
CA GLY A 105 -13.77 -15.83 7.85
C GLY A 105 -14.22 -14.38 7.77
N ASN A 106 -13.95 -13.62 8.83
CA ASN A 106 -14.51 -12.29 8.99
C ASN A 106 -13.46 -11.23 8.64
N ILE A 107 -13.85 -10.24 7.86
CA ILE A 107 -13.00 -9.12 7.46
C ILE A 107 -13.68 -7.83 7.93
N GLU A 108 -13.01 -7.08 8.78
CA GLU A 108 -13.49 -5.82 9.32
C GLU A 108 -12.48 -4.72 9.02
N VAL A 109 -12.91 -3.77 8.19
CA VAL A 109 -12.12 -2.60 7.80
C VAL A 109 -12.82 -1.36 8.33
N ALA A 110 -12.19 -0.69 9.30
CA ALA A 110 -12.76 0.49 9.94
C ALA A 110 -12.79 1.70 8.99
N ASP A 111 -11.68 1.92 8.30
CA ASP A 111 -11.48 3.03 7.36
C ASP A 111 -10.77 2.52 6.11
N GLY A 112 -11.26 2.90 4.93
CA GLY A 112 -10.65 2.55 3.65
C GLY A 112 -11.60 1.78 2.73
N ARG A 113 -11.00 0.90 1.92
CA ARG A 113 -11.72 0.13 0.89
C ARG A 113 -11.22 -1.30 0.85
N VAL A 114 -12.13 -2.24 0.63
CA VAL A 114 -11.81 -3.63 0.34
C VAL A 114 -11.99 -3.84 -1.15
N HIS A 115 -10.93 -4.28 -1.82
CA HIS A 115 -10.95 -4.63 -3.23
C HIS A 115 -10.62 -6.11 -3.38
N LEU A 116 -11.62 -6.90 -3.74
CA LEU A 116 -11.40 -8.27 -4.20
C LEU A 116 -10.92 -8.21 -5.64
N MET A 117 -9.72 -8.68 -5.89
CA MET A 117 -9.14 -8.73 -7.23
C MET A 117 -9.61 -9.98 -7.98
N GLN A 118 -9.42 -9.99 -9.30
CA GLN A 118 -9.64 -11.17 -10.13
C GLN A 118 -8.91 -12.41 -9.58
N GLY A 119 -9.64 -13.51 -9.41
CA GLY A 119 -9.14 -14.76 -8.83
C GLY A 119 -9.14 -14.81 -7.30
N GLY A 120 -9.42 -13.68 -6.63
CA GLY A 120 -9.64 -13.63 -5.19
C GLY A 120 -10.96 -14.29 -4.81
N VAL A 121 -10.94 -15.10 -3.74
CA VAL A 121 -12.14 -15.77 -3.20
C VAL A 121 -12.27 -15.42 -1.73
N VAL A 122 -13.41 -14.86 -1.34
CA VAL A 122 -13.71 -14.55 0.06
C VAL A 122 -14.95 -15.31 0.47
N GLU A 123 -14.82 -16.14 1.50
CA GLU A 123 -15.89 -16.92 2.11
C GLU A 123 -16.12 -16.42 3.54
N GLY A 124 -17.22 -15.72 3.80
CA GLY A 124 -17.56 -15.23 5.15
C GLY A 124 -18.27 -13.87 5.19
N GLU A 125 -18.00 -13.10 6.24
CA GLU A 125 -18.60 -11.78 6.48
C GLU A 125 -17.57 -10.66 6.24
N VAL A 126 -17.89 -9.71 5.38
CA VAL A 126 -17.02 -8.58 5.02
C VAL A 126 -17.70 -7.28 5.42
N LYS A 127 -17.06 -6.50 6.30
CA LYS A 127 -17.49 -5.17 6.73
C LYS A 127 -16.48 -4.12 6.31
N ALA A 128 -16.90 -3.18 5.48
CA ALA A 128 -16.04 -2.09 5.02
C ALA A 128 -16.87 -0.86 4.62
N PRO A 129 -16.29 0.36 4.55
CA PRO A 129 -17.00 1.53 4.03
C PRO A 129 -17.29 1.39 2.53
N HIS A 130 -16.27 0.95 1.78
CA HIS A 130 -16.31 0.74 0.34
C HIS A 130 -15.86 -0.68 -0.01
N LEU A 131 -16.69 -1.40 -0.77
CA LEU A 131 -16.42 -2.76 -1.21
C LEU A 131 -16.44 -2.84 -2.74
N ILE A 132 -15.32 -3.19 -3.35
CA ILE A 132 -15.18 -3.40 -4.79
C ILE A 132 -14.95 -4.90 -5.01
N VAL A 133 -15.79 -5.53 -5.83
CA VAL A 133 -15.78 -6.96 -6.08
C VAL A 133 -15.42 -7.23 -7.54
N ASP A 134 -14.17 -7.64 -7.80
CA ASP A 134 -13.67 -8.15 -9.09
C ASP A 134 -13.36 -9.67 -9.05
N GLY A 135 -13.79 -10.34 -7.98
CA GLY A 135 -13.56 -11.77 -7.74
C GLY A 135 -14.83 -12.48 -7.28
N VAL A 136 -14.67 -13.53 -6.48
CA VAL A 136 -15.81 -14.30 -5.93
C VAL A 136 -15.97 -13.97 -4.44
N LEU A 137 -17.14 -13.44 -4.07
CA LEU A 137 -17.53 -13.21 -2.69
C LEU A 137 -18.70 -14.14 -2.35
N GLU A 138 -18.52 -15.04 -1.39
CA GLU A 138 -19.54 -15.96 -0.89
C GLU A 138 -19.82 -15.65 0.59
N GLY A 139 -21.05 -15.26 0.90
CA GLY A 139 -21.46 -14.97 2.28
C GLY A 139 -22.17 -13.63 2.42
N VAL A 140 -21.73 -12.81 3.38
CA VAL A 140 -22.37 -11.54 3.73
C VAL A 140 -21.43 -10.38 3.46
N GLY A 141 -21.84 -9.46 2.59
CA GLY A 141 -21.09 -8.21 2.33
C GLY A 141 -21.84 -7.02 2.90
N GLU A 142 -21.30 -6.40 3.95
CA GLU A 142 -21.83 -5.19 4.59
C GLU A 142 -20.93 -4.00 4.27
N ALA A 143 -21.42 -3.07 3.44
CA ALA A 143 -20.68 -1.84 3.12
C ALA A 143 -21.59 -0.68 2.75
N ALA A 144 -21.18 0.56 3.01
CA ALA A 144 -21.97 1.73 2.62
C ALA A 144 -22.11 1.81 1.09
N MET A 145 -21.02 1.54 0.36
CA MET A 145 -20.97 1.49 -1.09
C MET A 145 -20.39 0.16 -1.58
N VAL A 146 -21.15 -0.57 -2.39
CA VAL A 146 -20.74 -1.83 -3.03
C VAL A 146 -20.70 -1.66 -4.54
N GLU A 147 -19.56 -1.98 -5.14
CA GLU A 147 -19.34 -1.97 -6.58
C GLU A 147 -18.98 -3.38 -7.04
N ILE A 148 -19.80 -3.96 -7.92
CA ILE A 148 -19.51 -5.26 -8.55
C ILE A 148 -18.97 -4.97 -9.95
N LEU A 149 -17.71 -5.30 -10.19
CA LEU A 149 -17.04 -5.12 -11.48
C LEU A 149 -17.42 -6.22 -12.48
N SER A 150 -16.97 -6.06 -13.72
CA SER A 150 -17.29 -6.96 -14.84
C SER A 150 -17.01 -8.45 -14.58
N HIS A 151 -16.03 -8.80 -13.74
CA HIS A 151 -15.68 -10.19 -13.39
C HIS A 151 -16.14 -10.57 -11.97
N GLY A 152 -16.83 -9.67 -11.28
CA GLY A 152 -17.29 -9.85 -9.91
C GLY A 152 -18.48 -10.79 -9.82
N ARG A 153 -18.42 -11.74 -8.89
CA ARG A 153 -19.52 -12.63 -8.54
C ARG A 153 -19.78 -12.57 -7.04
N LEU A 154 -20.93 -12.03 -6.66
CA LEU A 154 -21.38 -11.98 -5.27
C LEU A 154 -22.51 -12.99 -5.07
N GLN A 155 -22.31 -13.95 -4.16
CA GLN A 155 -23.28 -14.95 -3.77
C GLN A 155 -23.61 -14.81 -2.28
N GLY A 156 -24.87 -14.55 -1.95
CA GLY A 156 -25.34 -14.45 -0.57
C GLY A 156 -26.10 -13.15 -0.29
N THR A 157 -25.83 -12.53 0.86
CA THR A 157 -26.58 -11.37 1.32
C THR A 157 -25.71 -10.12 1.26
N CYS A 158 -26.11 -9.10 0.50
CA CYS A 158 -25.44 -7.80 0.53
C CYS A 158 -26.26 -6.79 1.34
N ARG A 159 -25.61 -6.11 2.28
CA ARG A 159 -26.15 -5.00 3.07
C ARG A 159 -25.44 -3.74 2.64
N SER A 160 -26.13 -2.85 1.92
CA SER A 160 -25.49 -1.62 1.44
C SER A 160 -26.45 -0.46 1.27
N SER A 161 -25.94 0.77 1.40
CA SER A 161 -26.73 1.97 1.11
C SER A 161 -26.74 2.27 -0.39
N ALA A 162 -25.63 2.05 -1.08
CA ALA A 162 -25.50 2.19 -2.52
C ALA A 162 -24.88 0.92 -3.13
N LEU A 163 -25.56 0.34 -4.12
CA LEU A 163 -25.11 -0.83 -4.87
C LEU A 163 -25.00 -0.47 -6.36
N SER A 164 -23.83 -0.70 -6.95
CA SER A 164 -23.56 -0.52 -8.38
C SER A 164 -23.05 -1.83 -8.98
N ILE A 165 -23.55 -2.18 -10.15
CA ILE A 165 -23.19 -3.42 -10.87
C ILE A 165 -22.77 -3.05 -12.29
N GLU A 166 -21.52 -3.35 -12.63
CA GLU A 166 -20.97 -3.16 -13.97
C GLU A 166 -21.46 -4.26 -14.92
N LYS A 167 -21.36 -4.03 -16.24
CA LYS A 167 -21.74 -5.01 -17.26
C LYS A 167 -20.89 -6.27 -17.13
N GLY A 168 -21.55 -7.40 -16.85
CA GLY A 168 -20.89 -8.70 -16.65
C GLY A 168 -20.83 -9.13 -15.18
N GLY A 169 -21.03 -8.21 -14.24
CA GLY A 169 -21.13 -8.52 -12.82
C GLY A 169 -22.34 -9.41 -12.51
N ILE A 170 -22.14 -10.42 -11.67
CA ILE A 170 -23.17 -11.39 -11.29
C ILE A 170 -23.48 -11.24 -9.80
N PHE A 171 -24.72 -10.89 -9.49
CA PHE A 171 -25.24 -10.84 -8.12
C PHE A 171 -26.30 -11.93 -7.91
N LEU A 172 -26.09 -12.82 -6.94
CA LEU A 172 -26.95 -13.96 -6.64
C LEU A 172 -27.28 -13.98 -5.15
N GLY A 173 -28.47 -13.48 -4.78
CA GLY A 173 -28.99 -13.61 -3.42
C GLY A 173 -29.86 -12.44 -2.99
N GLN A 174 -29.74 -12.02 -1.75
CA GLN A 174 -30.61 -11.02 -1.14
C GLN A 174 -29.89 -9.69 -0.93
N SER A 175 -30.50 -8.59 -1.35
CA SER A 175 -30.00 -7.25 -1.06
C SER A 175 -30.86 -6.59 0.01
N GLN A 176 -30.21 -6.05 1.04
CA GLN A 176 -30.84 -5.26 2.11
C GLN A 176 -30.24 -3.86 2.09
N GLN A 177 -31.08 -2.85 2.13
CA GLN A 177 -30.61 -1.47 2.17
C GLN A 177 -30.18 -1.14 3.59
N LEU A 178 -28.95 -0.65 3.75
CA LEU A 178 -28.47 -0.13 5.03
C LEU A 178 -28.98 1.31 5.15
N ASP A 179 -29.98 1.53 6.01
CA ASP A 179 -30.55 2.85 6.27
C ASP A 179 -29.52 3.75 6.95
N SER A 180 -28.78 4.51 6.13
CA SER A 180 -28.00 5.66 6.61
C SER A 180 -28.94 6.85 6.79
N PRO A 181 -28.85 7.62 7.89
CA PRO A 181 -29.72 8.77 8.09
C PRO A 181 -29.34 9.92 7.15
N LEU A 182 -30.32 10.37 6.34
CA LEU A 182 -30.51 11.69 5.67
C LEU A 182 -30.50 11.69 4.12
N PRO A 183 -31.22 12.63 3.47
CA PRO A 183 -32.66 12.69 3.28
C PRO A 183 -33.04 12.34 1.82
N ALA A 184 -34.02 11.46 1.64
CA ALA A 184 -34.56 11.11 0.33
C ALA A 184 -35.32 12.29 -0.31
N SER A 185 -34.62 13.18 -1.01
CA SER A 185 -35.23 13.98 -2.09
C SER A 185 -35.20 13.16 -3.37
N VAL A 186 -35.99 12.09 -3.39
CA VAL A 186 -36.32 11.38 -4.63
C VAL A 186 -37.38 12.23 -5.32
N THR A 187 -36.94 13.12 -6.22
CA THR A 187 -37.80 13.71 -7.24
C THR A 187 -38.40 12.56 -8.04
N ARG A 188 -39.65 12.21 -7.75
CA ARG A 188 -40.43 11.26 -8.54
C ARG A 188 -40.55 11.85 -9.95
N LEU A 189 -39.95 11.21 -10.94
CA LEU A 189 -40.30 11.44 -12.35
C LEU A 189 -41.78 11.05 -12.52
N PRO A 190 -42.65 11.93 -13.03
CA PRO A 190 -44.06 11.60 -13.25
C PRO A 190 -44.17 10.55 -14.36
N GLU A 191 -44.81 9.43 -14.01
CA GLU A 191 -45.19 8.37 -14.93
C GLU A 191 -46.17 8.92 -15.97
N GLY A 192 -45.65 9.22 -17.16
CA GLY A 192 -46.45 9.60 -18.33
C GLY A 192 -47.21 8.38 -18.83
N LYS A 193 -48.42 8.17 -18.29
CA LYS A 193 -49.41 7.21 -18.83
C LYS A 193 -49.77 7.62 -20.25
N SER A 194 -49.11 6.96 -21.20
CA SER A 194 -49.33 7.10 -22.62
C SER A 194 -50.66 6.45 -23.01
N ARG A 195 -51.61 7.30 -23.37
CA ARG A 195 -52.57 7.18 -24.49
C ARG A 195 -53.17 5.79 -24.74
N GLU A 196 -54.40 5.65 -24.30
CA GLU A 196 -55.39 4.68 -24.77
C GLU A 196 -55.73 4.96 -26.25
N PRO A 197 -55.60 4.00 -27.19
CA PRO A 197 -56.16 4.15 -28.52
C PRO A 197 -57.64 3.77 -28.52
N SER A 198 -58.46 4.79 -28.76
CA SER A 198 -59.84 4.69 -29.24
C SER A 198 -59.89 4.01 -30.63
N ASN A 199 -60.62 2.90 -30.75
CA ASN A 199 -61.40 2.54 -31.95
C ASN A 199 -62.42 1.45 -31.57
N THR A 200 -63.73 1.74 -31.56
CA THR A 200 -64.71 1.64 -32.68
C THR A 200 -65.07 0.21 -33.06
N GLU A 201 -66.21 -0.27 -32.57
CA GLU A 201 -67.19 -1.24 -33.14
C GLU A 201 -68.14 -1.62 -31.98
N ALA A 202 -69.46 -1.44 -32.01
CA ALA A 202 -70.40 -1.97 -33.00
C ALA A 202 -71.67 -1.12 -33.08
N ARG A 203 -72.25 -1.09 -34.29
CA ARG A 203 -73.64 -0.71 -34.58
C ARG A 203 -74.54 -1.83 -34.06
N GLU A 204 -75.60 -1.52 -33.32
CA GLU A 204 -76.90 -2.19 -33.44
C GLU A 204 -78.00 -1.48 -32.61
N ALA A 205 -79.22 -1.56 -33.15
CA ALA A 205 -80.53 -1.07 -32.70
C ALA A 205 -80.90 0.39 -33.01
#